data_AF-A0A3N5QKT9-F1
#
_entry.id   AF-A0A3N5QKT9-F1
#
_cell.length_a   1.000
_cell.length_b   1.000
_cell.length_c   1.000
_cell.angle_alpha   90.00
_cell.angle_beta   90.00
_cell.angle_gamma   90.00
#
_symmetry.space_group_name_H-M   'P 1'
#
loop_
_entity.id
_entity.type
_entity.pdbx_description
1 polymer ?
#
loop_
_entity_poly.entity_id
_entity_poly.type
_entity_poly.pdbx_seq_one_letter_code
_entity_poly.pdbx_strand_id
1 'polypeptide(L)' 'NAPTGLMKKLGYSKGYLYPHNYPGGWIEQDYFPEAIRNRVFYRPTPRGFEKEIKRRLAEIEQRLKQGDGEKKNEGADK' A
#
# COMPACT_ATOMS: atom_id res chain seq x y z
N ASN A 1 9.47 12.41 -8.26
CA ASN A 1 9.78 13.84 -8.04
C ASN A 1 11.08 13.99 -7.27
N ALA A 2 11.94 14.92 -7.69
CA ALA A 2 13.11 15.34 -6.91
C ALA A 2 12.70 16.54 -6.03
N PRO A 3 12.53 16.38 -4.70
CA PRO A 3 12.07 17.47 -3.85
C PRO A 3 13.14 18.57 -3.74
N THR A 4 12.70 19.83 -3.82
CA THR A 4 13.56 21.00 -3.61
C THR A 4 14.03 21.08 -2.16
N GLY A 5 15.05 21.90 -1.88
CA GLY A 5 15.55 22.10 -0.51
C GLY A 5 14.47 22.55 0.47
N LEU A 6 13.54 23.41 0.03
CA LEU A 6 12.39 23.84 0.83
C LEU A 6 11.44 22.68 1.12
N MET A 7 11.10 21.88 0.10
CA MET A 7 10.19 20.73 0.26
C MET A 7 10.75 19.70 1.26
N LYS A 8 12.06 19.43 1.22
CA LYS A 8 12.72 18.55 2.20
C LYS A 8 12.62 19.10 3.62
N LYS A 9 12.83 20.41 3.81
CA LYS A 9 12.67 21.07 5.13
C LYS A 9 11.24 20.95 5.66
N LEU A 10 10.25 21.04 4.77
CA LEU A 10 8.83 20.85 5.08
C LEU A 10 8.43 19.36 5.24
N GLY A 11 9.39 18.44 5.18
CA GLY A 11 9.14 17.01 5.36
C GLY A 11 8.51 16.30 4.16
N TYR A 12 8.50 16.94 2.99
CA TYR A 12 8.03 16.31 1.76
C TYR A 12 8.84 15.04 1.48
N SER A 13 8.14 13.96 1.13
CA SER A 13 8.69 12.61 0.93
C SER A 13 9.21 11.88 2.19
N LYS A 14 9.10 12.45 3.40
CA LYS A 14 9.45 11.71 4.62
C LYS A 14 8.46 10.54 4.81
N GLY A 15 8.99 9.36 5.14
CA GLY A 15 8.17 8.16 5.41
C GLY A 15 7.74 7.37 4.17
N TYR A 16 8.14 7.77 2.95
CA TYR A 16 7.92 6.93 1.77
C TYR A 16 8.80 5.67 1.83
N LEU A 17 8.18 4.50 1.76
CA LEU A 17 8.86 3.22 1.70
C LEU A 17 9.00 2.81 0.24
N TYR A 18 10.23 2.52 -0.19
CA TYR A 18 10.51 2.13 -1.57
C TYR A 18 10.26 0.63 -1.74
N PRO A 19 9.21 0.17 -2.47
CA PRO A 19 8.79 -1.24 -2.46
C PRO A 19 9.85 -2.24 -2.91
N HIS A 20 10.75 -1.84 -3.80
CA HIS A 20 11.82 -2.70 -4.31
C HIS A 20 12.87 -3.09 -3.25
N ASN A 21 12.91 -2.38 -2.12
CA ASN A 21 13.77 -2.74 -1.00
C ASN A 21 13.15 -3.82 -0.08
N TYR A 22 11.91 -4.24 -0.34
CA TYR A 22 11.17 -5.19 0.49
C TYR A 22 10.97 -6.53 -0.24
N PRO A 23 10.84 -7.64 0.51
CA PRO A 23 10.62 -8.96 -0.07
C PRO A 23 9.43 -8.99 -1.03
N GLY A 24 9.63 -9.60 -2.21
CA GLY A 24 8.60 -9.66 -3.25
C GLY A 24 8.30 -8.31 -3.93
N GLY A 25 9.13 -7.29 -3.69
CA GLY A 25 8.97 -5.97 -4.30
C GLY A 25 7.72 -5.22 -3.84
N TRP A 26 7.22 -5.53 -2.64
CA TRP A 26 5.96 -5.02 -2.12
C TRP A 26 6.08 -4.72 -0.62
N ILE A 27 5.40 -3.66 -0.19
CA ILE A 27 5.26 -3.29 1.21
C ILE A 27 3.87 -2.68 1.42
N GLU A 28 3.28 -2.92 2.58
CA GLU A 28 2.05 -2.25 2.97
C GLU A 28 2.34 -0.77 3.25
N GLN A 29 1.71 0.11 2.48
CA GLN A 29 1.77 1.55 2.68
C GLN A 29 0.48 2.19 2.17
N ASP A 30 0.05 3.26 2.84
CA ASP A 30 -1.03 4.09 2.36
C ASP A 30 -0.60 4.99 1.21
N TYR A 31 -1.27 4.83 0.07
CA TYR A 31 -1.03 5.63 -1.13
C TYR A 31 -2.12 6.68 -1.39
N PHE A 32 -3.31 6.51 -0.80
CA PHE A 32 -4.40 7.46 -0.92
C PHE A 32 -4.42 8.44 0.27
N PRO A 33 -4.87 9.70 0.06
CA PRO A 33 -5.26 10.57 1.15
C PRO A 33 -6.34 9.92 2.02
N GLU A 34 -6.33 10.22 3.31
CA GLU A 34 -7.24 9.64 4.30
C GLU A 34 -8.72 9.73 3.88
N ALA A 35 -9.12 10.89 3.35
CA ALA A 35 -10.49 11.15 2.89
C ALA A 35 -11.00 10.17 1.80
N ILE A 36 -10.11 9.53 1.07
CA ILE A 36 -10.47 8.58 0.00
C ILE A 36 -9.77 7.22 0.15
N ARG A 37 -9.20 6.91 1.33
CA ARG A 37 -8.43 5.69 1.57
C ARG A 37 -9.18 4.42 1.19
N ASN A 38 -10.50 4.39 1.42
CA ASN A 38 -11.34 3.22 1.18
C ASN A 38 -12.05 3.21 -0.19
N ARG A 39 -11.69 4.13 -1.10
CA ARG A 39 -12.39 4.27 -2.37
C ARG A 39 -11.82 3.31 -3.43
N VAL A 40 -12.70 2.48 -4.00
CA VAL A 40 -12.34 1.54 -5.07
C VAL A 40 -12.69 2.12 -6.44
N PHE A 41 -11.66 2.41 -7.25
CA PHE A 41 -11.81 2.98 -8.60
C PHE A 41 -11.80 1.94 -9.72
N TYR A 42 -11.06 0.84 -9.56
CA TYR A 42 -10.93 -0.20 -10.59
C TYR A 42 -11.55 -1.52 -10.11
N ARG A 43 -12.42 -2.10 -10.95
CA ARG A 43 -13.06 -3.40 -10.72
C ARG A 43 -12.82 -4.28 -11.95
N PRO A 44 -11.81 -5.18 -11.94
CA PRO A 44 -11.48 -5.99 -13.10
C PRO A 44 -12.62 -6.95 -13.45
N THR A 45 -12.84 -7.15 -14.76
CA THR A 45 -13.79 -8.13 -15.28
C THR A 45 -13.14 -9.53 -15.33
N PRO A 46 -13.92 -10.62 -15.51
CA PRO A 46 -13.34 -11.97 -15.61
C PRO A 46 -12.76 -12.28 -17.00
N ARG A 47 -12.72 -11.31 -17.93
CA ARG A 47 -12.38 -11.52 -19.34
C ARG A 47 -10.90 -11.30 -19.60
N GLY A 48 -10.31 -12.17 -20.42
CA GLY A 48 -8.91 -12.02 -20.88
C GLY A 48 -7.92 -11.89 -19.72
N PHE A 49 -6.96 -10.98 -19.88
CA PHE A 49 -5.89 -10.76 -18.90
C PHE A 49 -6.37 -10.14 -17.58
N GLU A 50 -7.54 -9.49 -17.56
CA GLU A 50 -8.09 -8.94 -16.32
C GLU A 50 -8.40 -10.02 -15.27
N LYS A 51 -8.60 -11.28 -15.69
CA LYS A 51 -8.72 -12.41 -14.76
C LYS A 51 -7.46 -12.57 -13.90
N GLU A 52 -6.29 -12.41 -14.50
CA GLU A 52 -5.01 -12.49 -13.79
C GLU A 52 -4.80 -11.26 -12.90
N ILE A 53 -5.18 -10.07 -13.37
CA ILE A 53 -5.14 -8.85 -12.55
C ILE A 53 -6.05 -9.01 -11.31
N LYS A 54 -7.26 -9.55 -11.49
CA LYS A 54 -8.19 -9.83 -10.39
C LYS A 54 -7.60 -10.79 -9.37
N ARG A 55 -6.90 -11.85 -9.81
CA ARG A 55 -6.20 -12.79 -8.92
C ARG A 55 -5.13 -12.06 -8.08
N ARG A 56 -4.28 -11.26 -8.72
CA ARG A 56 -3.23 -10.50 -8.03
C ARG A 56 -3.77 -9.47 -7.04
N LEU A 57 -4.86 -8.77 -7.38
CA LEU A 57 -5.52 -7.83 -6.47
C LEU A 57 -6.08 -8.54 -5.23
N ALA A 58 -6.65 -9.74 -5.40
CA ALA A 58 -7.12 -10.54 -4.27
C ALA A 58 -5.96 -11.00 -3.36
N GLU A 59 -4.80 -11.36 -3.92
CA GLU A 59 -3.60 -11.70 -3.14
C GLU A 59 -3.09 -10.50 -2.32
N ILE A 60 -3.06 -9.31 -2.92
CA ILE A 60 -2.68 -8.08 -2.21
C ILE A 60 -3.69 -7.79 -1.07
N GLU A 61 -4.99 -7.93 -1.33
CA GLU A 61 -6.02 -7.74 -0.29
C GLU A 61 -5.86 -8.73 0.87
N GLN A 62 -5.49 -9.98 0.59
CA GLN A 62 -5.19 -10.97 1.64
C GLN A 62 -3.96 -10.59 2.45
N ARG A 63 -2.88 -10.11 1.80
CA ARG A 63 -1.66 -9.66 2.50
C ARG A 63 -1.96 -8.47 3.41
N LEU A 64 -2.78 -7.51 2.97
CA LEU A 64 -3.20 -6.37 3.79
C LEU A 64 -3.97 -6.83 5.04
N LYS A 65 -4.90 -7.79 4.89
CA LYS A 65 -5.64 -8.35 6.03
C LYS A 65 -4.74 -9.08 7.05
N GLN A 66 -3.64 -9.67 6.59
CA GLN A 66 -2.66 -10.34 7.44
C GLN A 66 -1.77 -9.33 8.19
N GLY A 67 -1.29 -8.28 7.51
CA GLY A 67 -0.49 -7.21 8.10
C GLY A 67 -1.23 -6.42 9.18
N ASP A 68 -2.52 -6.17 8.99
CA ASP A 68 -3.40 -5.60 10.01
C ASP A 68 -3.55 -6.49 11.25
N GLY A 69 -3.38 -7.80 11.11
CA GLY A 69 -3.44 -8.76 12.21
C GLY A 69 -2.17 -8.73 13.08
N GLU A 70 -1.00 -8.57 12.47
CA GLU A 70 0.28 -8.47 13.20
C GLU A 70 0.40 -7.15 13.97
N LYS A 71 -0.01 -6.02 13.37
CA LYS A 71 0.02 -4.70 14.06
C LYS A 71 -0.91 -4.63 15.28
N LYS A 72 -1.99 -5.41 15.31
CA LYS A 72 -2.91 -5.46 16.46
C LYS A 72 -2.34 -6.24 17.65
N ASN A 73 -1.44 -7.19 17.42
CA ASN A 73 -0.84 -7.98 18.49
C ASN A 73 0.35 -7.26 19.16
N GLU A 74 1.06 -6.37 18.47
CA GLU A 74 2.13 -5.55 19.09
C GLU A 74 1.60 -4.46 20.05
N GLY A 75 0.31 -4.12 19.97
CA GLY A 75 -0.34 -3.13 20.84
C GLY A 75 -0.92 -3.72 22.14
N ALA A 76 -0.85 -5.03 22.36
CA ALA A 76 -1.45 -5.72 23.50
C ALA A 76 -0.46 -6.01 24.66
N ASP A 77 0.80 -5.63 24.50
CA ASP A 77 1.89 -5.90 25.47
C ASP A 77 2.50 -4.62 26.07
N LYS A 78 1.69 -3.55 26.20
CA LYS A 78 2.04 -2.34 26.96
C LYS A 78 0.94 -1.93 27.92
#